data_AF-A0A6B2VF72-F1
#
_entry.id   AF-A0A6B2VF72-F1
#
_cell.length_a   1.000
_cell.length_b   1.000
_cell.length_c   1.000
_cell.angle_alpha   90.00
_cell.angle_beta   90.00
_cell.angle_gamma   90.00
#
_symmetry.space_group_name_H-M   'P 1'
#
loop_
_entity.id
_entity.type
_entity.pdbx_description
1 polymer ?
#
loop_
_entity_poly.entity_id
_entity_poly.type
_entity_poly.pdbx_seq_one_letter_code
_entity_poly.pdbx_strand_id
1 'polypeptide(L)'
;MTDQITDQQLDEYEALARNATLLGADIASPGVLVRLAAEVRRLRAVEQPPVDRAALRDRIASAVDGVFDAWRQGLGPIRPQDALADAVLAVLSEVAAVSLLPADQTALPVAEAKDRLRGMALTLATGEGPLVEPWAFNQALDDYQAAVAAAVLPEPADRAADWRAAADLVEAMNEGYSRTGCTSCAAREDAADGLRDTARRMADDTQQGDPTSHQPRRGDEFERWLKSQRDEHRDTGNGVWTTLDNLLDQYRLHADTGTPLGEHVCEGRVAGDCECLEQPAAGAQQDGAQQ
;
A
#
# COMPACT_ATOMS: atom_id res chain seq x y z
N MET A 1 11.66 28.66 32.65
CA MET A 1 12.54 27.51 32.91
C MET A 1 11.64 26.32 33.14
N THR A 2 11.40 25.52 32.11
CA THR A 2 10.77 24.21 32.24
C THR A 2 11.87 23.23 32.56
N ASP A 3 11.91 22.73 33.79
CA ASP A 3 12.84 21.66 34.17
C ASP A 3 12.56 20.45 33.28
N GLN A 4 13.52 20.07 32.44
CA GLN A 4 13.45 18.85 31.65
C GLN A 4 13.60 17.67 32.61
N ILE A 5 12.62 16.78 32.59
CA ILE A 5 12.69 15.49 33.28
C ILE A 5 13.81 14.70 32.61
N THR A 6 14.77 14.20 33.39
CA THR A 6 15.89 13.42 32.86
C THR A 6 15.49 11.96 32.64
N ASP A 7 16.17 11.24 31.75
CA ASP A 7 15.95 9.80 31.52
C ASP A 7 16.02 8.99 32.83
N GLN A 8 16.93 9.39 33.73
CA GLN A 8 17.05 8.79 35.05
C GLN A 8 15.76 8.96 35.89
N GLN A 9 15.13 10.13 35.83
CA GLN A 9 13.87 10.38 36.54
C GLN A 9 12.73 9.56 35.94
N LEU A 10 12.68 9.40 34.62
CA LEU A 10 11.71 8.54 33.93
C LEU A 10 11.83 7.07 34.35
N ASP A 11 13.06 6.56 34.44
CA ASP A 11 13.33 5.18 34.87
C ASP A 11 12.99 4.96 36.35
N GLU A 12 13.25 5.95 37.21
CA GLU A 12 12.85 5.95 38.63
C GLU A 12 11.31 5.94 38.77
N TYR A 13 10.59 6.73 37.96
CA TYR A 13 9.12 6.73 37.92
C TYR A 13 8.52 5.39 37.46
N GLU A 14 9.11 4.75 36.45
CA GLU A 14 8.69 3.42 36.02
C GLU A 14 8.96 2.34 37.07
N ALA A 15 10.12 2.41 37.75
CA ALA A 15 10.44 1.50 38.84
C ALA A 15 9.44 1.64 40.00
N LEU A 16 9.06 2.88 40.33
CA LEU A 16 8.03 3.18 41.32
C LEU A 16 6.65 2.65 40.91
N ALA A 17 6.24 2.84 39.66
CA ALA A 17 4.95 2.33 39.16
C ALA A 17 4.90 0.79 39.15
N ARG A 18 6.00 0.12 38.77
CA ARG A 18 6.13 -1.35 38.80
C ARG A 18 6.09 -1.89 40.23
N ASN A 19 6.79 -1.26 41.17
CA ASN A 19 6.81 -1.69 42.57
C ASN A 19 5.50 -1.41 43.31
N ALA A 20 4.80 -0.32 42.99
CA ALA A 20 3.47 -0.03 43.52
C ALA A 20 2.43 -1.09 43.11
N THR A 21 2.59 -1.67 41.93
CA THR A 21 1.75 -2.77 41.42
C THR A 21 2.04 -4.10 42.15
N LEU A 22 3.29 -4.33 42.55
CA LEU A 22 3.72 -5.55 43.24
C LEU A 22 3.40 -5.58 44.74
N LEU A 23 3.27 -4.41 45.38
CA LEU A 23 3.04 -4.31 46.83
C LEU A 23 1.57 -4.27 47.25
N GLY A 24 0.61 -4.44 46.33
CA GLY A 24 -0.82 -4.47 46.66
C GLY A 24 -1.28 -3.20 47.38
N ALA A 25 -0.75 -2.03 47.00
CA ALA A 25 -1.05 -0.78 47.67
C ALA A 25 -2.47 -0.32 47.32
N ASP A 26 -3.43 -0.59 48.22
CA ASP A 26 -4.82 -0.10 48.25
C ASP A 26 -4.98 1.44 48.28
N ILE A 27 -3.92 2.21 48.00
CA ILE A 27 -3.86 3.66 48.22
C ILE A 27 -3.88 4.46 46.90
N ALA A 28 -3.62 3.83 45.76
CA ALA A 28 -3.73 4.48 44.44
C ALA A 28 -4.94 3.93 43.69
N SER A 29 -5.90 4.81 43.36
CA SER A 29 -7.04 4.36 42.55
C SER A 29 -6.51 3.84 41.19
N PRO A 30 -7.08 2.75 40.65
CA PRO A 30 -6.63 2.17 39.38
C PRO A 30 -6.53 3.19 38.24
N GLY A 31 -7.36 4.24 38.26
CA GLY A 31 -7.33 5.33 37.27
C GLY A 31 -6.08 6.21 37.30
N VAL A 32 -5.41 6.34 38.46
CA VAL A 32 -4.18 7.15 38.59
C VAL A 32 -2.99 6.41 37.98
N LEU A 33 -2.89 5.10 38.20
CA LEU A 33 -1.82 4.27 37.61
C LEU A 33 -1.95 4.19 36.08
N VAL A 34 -3.17 4.09 35.55
CA VAL A 34 -3.43 4.12 34.11
C VAL A 34 -3.04 5.46 33.48
N ARG A 35 -3.36 6.59 34.14
CA ARG A 35 -2.96 7.93 33.65
C ARG A 35 -1.46 8.15 33.71
N LEU A 36 -0.79 7.70 34.77
CA LEU A 36 0.66 7.81 34.89
C LEU A 36 1.37 6.96 33.82
N ALA A 37 0.90 5.73 33.58
CA ALA A 37 1.44 4.86 32.53
C ALA A 37 1.15 5.39 31.10
N ALA A 38 0.07 6.13 30.91
CA ALA A 38 -0.22 6.81 29.64
C ALA A 38 0.67 8.04 29.44
N GLU A 39 0.93 8.81 30.50
CA GLU A 39 1.77 10.00 30.42
C GLU A 39 3.25 9.65 30.23
N VAL A 40 3.75 8.61 30.90
CA VAL A 40 5.11 8.09 30.66
C VAL A 40 5.27 7.61 29.21
N ARG A 41 4.26 6.97 28.64
CA ARG A 41 4.24 6.59 27.21
C ARG A 41 4.23 7.80 26.28
N ARG A 42 3.44 8.82 26.60
CA ARG A 42 3.39 10.08 25.85
C ARG A 42 4.75 10.79 25.87
N LEU A 43 5.40 10.88 27.03
CA LEU A 43 6.70 11.54 27.16
C LEU A 43 7.80 10.80 26.40
N ARG A 44 7.85 9.46 26.48
CA ARG A 44 8.78 8.66 25.66
C ARG A 44 8.53 8.76 24.15
N ALA A 45 7.28 8.93 23.72
CA ALA A 45 6.96 9.12 22.30
C ALA A 45 7.45 10.48 21.75
N VAL A 46 7.65 11.48 22.60
CA VAL A 46 8.17 12.80 22.22
C VAL A 46 9.72 12.80 22.10
N GLU A 47 10.40 11.86 22.75
CA GLU A 47 11.87 11.75 22.75
C GLU A 47 12.46 10.73 21.76
N GLN A 48 11.64 9.95 21.06
CA GLN A 48 12.18 9.02 20.06
C GLN A 48 12.73 9.80 18.83
N PRO A 49 14.00 9.59 18.44
CA PRO A 49 14.52 10.16 17.21
C PRO A 49 13.74 9.61 16.00
N PRO A 50 13.64 10.38 14.89
CA PRO A 50 12.90 9.94 13.72
C PRO A 50 13.43 8.58 13.27
N VAL A 51 12.51 7.62 13.15
CA VAL A 51 12.82 6.25 12.72
C VAL A 51 13.58 6.32 11.40
N ASP A 52 14.81 5.82 11.41
CA ASP A 52 15.59 5.62 10.19
C ASP A 52 14.80 4.68 9.27
N ARG A 53 14.20 5.28 8.22
CA ARG A 53 13.36 4.58 7.26
C ARG A 53 14.13 3.50 6.51
N ALA A 54 15.46 3.65 6.35
CA ALA A 54 16.31 2.62 5.75
C ALA A 54 16.39 1.41 6.70
N ALA A 55 16.63 1.64 8.00
CA ALA A 55 16.65 0.57 8.98
C ALA A 55 15.29 -0.14 9.15
N LEU A 56 14.17 0.55 8.95
CA LEU A 56 12.84 -0.09 8.93
C LEU A 56 12.65 -0.95 7.68
N ARG A 57 12.99 -0.43 6.50
CA ARG A 57 12.93 -1.16 5.23
C ARG A 57 13.78 -2.43 5.26
N ASP A 58 15.01 -2.33 5.77
CA ASP A 58 15.95 -3.44 5.82
C ASP A 58 15.48 -4.54 6.80
N ARG A 59 14.78 -4.16 7.89
CA ARG A 59 14.13 -5.10 8.80
C ARG A 59 12.94 -5.82 8.18
N ILE A 60 12.11 -5.12 7.40
CA ILE A 60 10.98 -5.71 6.66
C ILE A 60 11.51 -6.73 5.65
N ALA A 61 12.52 -6.36 4.86
CA ALA A 61 13.15 -7.25 3.89
C ALA A 61 13.72 -8.51 4.59
N SER A 62 14.45 -8.33 5.70
CA SER A 62 15.00 -9.45 6.47
C SER A 62 13.94 -10.38 7.06
N ALA A 63 12.78 -9.85 7.48
CA ALA A 63 11.68 -10.66 8.01
C ALA A 63 11.01 -11.50 6.90
N VAL A 64 10.79 -10.90 5.74
CA VAL A 64 10.23 -11.59 4.56
C VAL A 64 11.19 -12.68 4.08
N ASP A 65 12.48 -12.38 3.98
CA ASP A 65 13.50 -13.37 3.60
C ASP A 65 13.57 -14.54 4.59
N GLY A 66 13.46 -14.28 5.90
CA GLY A 66 13.42 -15.32 6.92
C GLY A 66 12.22 -16.29 6.78
N VAL A 67 11.05 -15.77 6.39
CA VAL A 67 9.85 -16.61 6.12
C VAL A 67 10.06 -17.48 4.88
N PHE A 68 10.64 -16.92 3.81
CA PHE A 68 10.94 -17.67 2.58
C PHE A 68 12.05 -18.72 2.78
N ASP A 69 13.07 -18.41 3.59
CA ASP A 69 14.15 -19.34 3.92
C ASP A 69 13.65 -20.50 4.78
N ALA A 70 12.82 -20.24 5.79
CA ALA A 70 12.19 -21.29 6.59
C ALA A 70 11.30 -22.20 5.74
N TRP A 71 10.59 -21.64 4.76
CA TRP A 71 9.80 -22.41 3.80
C TRP A 71 10.68 -23.27 2.88
N ARG A 72 11.76 -22.72 2.34
CA ARG A 72 12.72 -23.43 1.48
C ARG A 72 13.41 -24.59 2.21
N GLN A 73 13.63 -24.45 3.51
CA GLN A 73 14.24 -25.47 4.37
C GLN A 73 13.24 -26.52 4.89
N GLY A 74 11.95 -26.43 4.53
CA GLY A 74 10.91 -27.35 4.99
C GLY A 74 10.58 -27.21 6.48
N LEU A 75 10.94 -26.08 7.10
CA LEU A 75 10.73 -25.77 8.52
C LEU A 75 9.47 -24.91 8.75
N GLY A 76 8.65 -24.70 7.73
CA GLY A 76 7.47 -23.83 7.81
C GLY A 76 6.34 -24.41 8.69
N PRO A 77 5.53 -23.56 9.36
CA PRO A 77 4.32 -24.01 10.05
C PRO A 77 3.34 -24.65 9.06
N ILE A 78 2.42 -25.47 9.60
CA ILE A 78 1.44 -26.29 8.85
C ILE A 78 0.60 -25.45 7.85
N ARG A 79 0.57 -24.11 8.00
CA ARG A 79 -0.08 -23.19 7.06
C ARG A 79 0.79 -21.94 6.81
N PRO A 80 1.27 -21.73 5.58
CA PRO A 80 2.09 -20.57 5.19
C PRO A 80 1.42 -19.21 5.39
N GLN A 81 0.08 -19.20 5.48
CA GLN A 81 -0.75 -18.01 5.58
C GLN A 81 -0.65 -17.35 6.96
N ASP A 82 -0.45 -18.14 8.02
CA ASP A 82 -0.44 -17.66 9.40
C ASP A 82 0.88 -16.92 9.72
N ALA A 83 2.02 -17.46 9.27
CA ALA A 83 3.33 -16.82 9.45
C ALA A 83 3.48 -15.52 8.65
N LEU A 84 2.88 -15.47 7.45
CA LEU A 84 2.85 -14.26 6.64
C LEU A 84 1.94 -13.20 7.26
N ALA A 85 0.76 -13.60 7.79
CA ALA A 85 -0.13 -12.70 8.49
C ALA A 85 0.52 -12.10 9.74
N ASP A 86 1.22 -12.89 10.54
CA ASP A 86 1.94 -12.41 11.73
C ASP A 86 3.10 -11.47 11.37
N ALA A 87 3.87 -11.79 10.32
CA ALA A 87 4.94 -10.92 9.83
C ALA A 87 4.40 -9.58 9.29
N VAL A 88 3.31 -9.62 8.52
CA VAL A 88 2.65 -8.42 7.99
C VAL A 88 2.05 -7.59 9.13
N LEU A 89 1.40 -8.21 10.12
CA LEU A 89 0.84 -7.51 11.28
C LEU A 89 1.93 -6.87 12.17
N ALA A 90 3.09 -7.51 12.32
CA ALA A 90 4.25 -6.94 13.01
C ALA A 90 4.78 -5.68 12.29
N VAL A 91 4.89 -5.72 10.96
CA VAL A 91 5.34 -4.57 10.16
C VAL A 91 4.31 -3.43 10.20
N LEU A 92 3.02 -3.73 10.06
CA LEU A 92 1.94 -2.75 10.08
C LEU A 92 1.73 -2.09 11.45
N SER A 93 2.15 -2.73 12.54
CA SER A 93 2.10 -2.15 13.89
C SER A 93 3.24 -1.16 14.15
N GLU A 94 4.42 -1.38 13.58
CA GLU A 94 5.55 -0.44 13.68
C GLU A 94 5.37 0.81 12.81
N VAL A 95 4.84 0.67 11.58
CA VAL A 95 4.57 1.80 10.67
C VAL A 95 3.52 2.77 11.26
N ALA A 96 2.59 2.25 12.08
CA ALA A 96 1.55 3.05 12.71
C ALA A 96 2.04 3.97 13.84
N ALA A 97 3.25 3.77 14.36
CA ALA A 97 3.82 4.63 15.39
C ALA A 97 4.34 5.98 14.84
N VAL A 98 4.44 6.13 13.51
CA VAL A 98 5.19 7.21 12.86
C VAL A 98 4.30 8.29 12.23
N SER A 99 2.99 8.07 12.10
CA SER A 99 2.10 8.99 11.37
C SER A 99 1.26 9.88 12.29
N LEU A 100 1.74 11.09 12.55
CA LEU A 100 0.93 12.24 13.01
C LEU A 100 0.91 13.29 11.88
N LEU A 101 -0.15 13.31 11.07
CA LEU A 101 -0.44 14.38 10.11
C LEU A 101 -1.88 14.87 10.28
N PRO A 102 -2.18 16.14 10.00
CA PRO A 102 -3.51 16.71 10.22
C PRO A 102 -4.50 16.23 9.15
N ALA A 103 -5.72 15.95 9.59
CA ALA A 103 -6.79 15.37 8.80
C ALA A 103 -7.48 16.37 7.88
N ASP A 104 -7.73 15.95 6.63
CA ASP A 104 -8.79 16.50 5.76
C ASP A 104 -9.83 15.39 5.47
N GLN A 105 -11.07 15.80 5.22
CA GLN A 105 -12.29 15.20 5.80
C GLN A 105 -13.11 14.23 4.92
N THR A 106 -12.55 13.61 3.88
CA THR A 106 -13.37 12.78 2.95
C THR A 106 -13.01 11.30 2.86
N ALA A 107 -11.91 10.85 3.49
CA ALA A 107 -11.54 9.44 3.57
C ALA A 107 -11.64 8.92 5.00
N LEU A 108 -12.10 7.67 5.17
CA LEU A 108 -11.98 6.93 6.42
C LEU A 108 -10.51 7.03 6.89
N PRO A 109 -10.24 7.57 8.10
CA PRO A 109 -8.87 7.67 8.59
C PRO A 109 -8.21 6.29 8.56
N VAL A 110 -6.93 6.21 8.16
CA VAL A 110 -6.18 4.93 8.10
C VAL A 110 -6.32 4.14 9.39
N ALA A 111 -6.32 4.82 10.54
CA ALA A 111 -6.51 4.21 11.84
C ALA A 111 -7.87 3.49 11.98
N GLU A 112 -8.95 4.10 11.49
CA GLU A 112 -10.30 3.54 11.58
C GLU A 112 -10.49 2.37 10.61
N ALA A 113 -9.99 2.48 9.38
CA ALA A 113 -10.00 1.38 8.40
C ALA A 113 -9.17 0.18 8.92
N LYS A 114 -8.02 0.46 9.54
CA LYS A 114 -7.18 -0.55 10.17
C LYS A 114 -7.86 -1.24 11.35
N ASP A 115 -8.48 -0.49 12.26
CA ASP A 115 -9.16 -1.04 13.42
C ASP A 115 -10.36 -1.91 13.01
N ARG A 116 -11.08 -1.51 11.96
CA ARG A 116 -12.16 -2.30 11.35
C ARG A 116 -11.64 -3.63 10.79
N LEU A 117 -10.59 -3.60 9.96
CA LEU A 117 -9.99 -4.81 9.39
C LEU A 117 -9.44 -5.74 10.48
N ARG A 118 -8.81 -5.17 11.52
CA ARG A 118 -8.31 -5.91 12.69
C ARG A 118 -9.44 -6.59 13.46
N GLY A 119 -10.54 -5.90 13.70
CA GLY A 119 -11.72 -6.46 14.37
C GLY A 119 -12.29 -7.64 13.60
N MET A 120 -12.41 -7.53 12.28
CA MET A 120 -12.88 -8.62 11.42
C MET A 120 -11.93 -9.82 11.41
N ALA A 121 -10.62 -9.57 11.28
CA ALA A 121 -9.61 -10.63 11.33
C ALA A 121 -9.60 -11.37 12.67
N LEU A 122 -9.77 -10.65 13.79
CA LEU A 122 -9.83 -11.25 15.11
C LEU A 122 -11.06 -12.17 15.26
N THR A 123 -12.23 -11.71 14.82
CA THR A 123 -13.47 -12.52 14.84
C THR A 123 -13.33 -13.79 14.01
N LEU A 124 -12.69 -13.72 12.84
CA LEU A 124 -12.41 -14.89 12.00
C LEU A 124 -11.44 -15.88 12.67
N ALA A 125 -10.44 -15.37 13.39
CA ALA A 125 -9.41 -16.18 14.04
C ALA A 125 -9.92 -16.86 15.32
N THR A 126 -10.73 -16.17 16.12
CA THR A 126 -11.22 -16.67 17.42
C THR A 126 -12.57 -17.39 17.32
N GLY A 127 -13.35 -17.09 16.28
CA GLY A 127 -14.76 -17.48 16.20
C GLY A 127 -15.66 -16.73 17.19
N GLU A 128 -15.14 -15.74 17.90
CA GLU A 128 -15.89 -14.90 18.84
C GLU A 128 -16.28 -13.58 18.17
N GLY A 129 -17.59 -13.37 17.97
CA GLY A 129 -18.12 -12.14 17.37
C GLY A 129 -19.20 -12.40 16.31
N PRO A 130 -19.68 -11.35 15.62
CA PRO A 130 -20.62 -11.48 14.52
C PRO A 130 -19.97 -12.22 13.34
N LEU A 131 -20.73 -13.04 12.61
CA LEU A 131 -20.25 -13.66 11.37
C LEU A 131 -19.73 -12.58 10.40
N VAL A 132 -18.47 -12.70 10.01
CA VAL A 132 -17.84 -11.83 9.02
C VAL A 132 -18.09 -12.43 7.64
N GLU A 133 -18.96 -11.80 6.88
CA GLU A 133 -19.20 -12.20 5.49
C GLU A 133 -17.96 -11.91 4.63
N PRO A 134 -17.58 -12.79 3.68
CA PRO A 134 -16.39 -12.62 2.84
C PRO A 134 -16.35 -11.28 2.09
N TRP A 135 -17.49 -10.81 1.59
CA TRP A 135 -17.58 -9.52 0.88
C TRP A 135 -17.32 -8.33 1.81
N ALA A 136 -17.74 -8.41 3.07
CA ALA A 136 -17.55 -7.34 4.04
C ALA A 136 -16.08 -7.22 4.48
N PHE A 137 -15.37 -8.35 4.55
CA PHE A 137 -13.93 -8.38 4.79
C PHE A 137 -13.15 -7.77 3.61
N ASN A 138 -13.50 -8.14 2.38
CA ASN A 138 -12.86 -7.58 1.17
C ASN A 138 -13.10 -6.07 1.09
N GLN A 139 -14.32 -5.59 1.34
CA GLN A 139 -14.59 -4.16 1.39
C GLN A 139 -13.74 -3.45 2.45
N ALA A 140 -13.58 -4.03 3.65
CA ALA A 140 -12.74 -3.43 4.69
C ALA A 140 -11.24 -3.41 4.31
N LEU A 141 -10.80 -4.40 3.53
CA LEU A 141 -9.44 -4.43 2.99
C LEU A 141 -9.24 -3.36 1.91
N ASP A 142 -10.20 -3.19 1.01
CA ASP A 142 -10.19 -2.14 -0.03
C ASP A 142 -10.23 -0.74 0.61
N ASP A 143 -11.09 -0.54 1.61
CA ASP A 143 -11.18 0.71 2.38
C ASP A 143 -9.83 1.05 3.06
N TYR A 144 -9.16 0.04 3.62
CA TYR A 144 -7.84 0.21 4.23
C TYR A 144 -6.77 0.56 3.21
N GLN A 145 -6.74 -0.13 2.06
CA GLN A 145 -5.79 0.15 0.99
C GLN A 145 -5.98 1.57 0.42
N ALA A 146 -7.22 1.99 0.21
CA ALA A 146 -7.55 3.34 -0.25
C ALA A 146 -7.10 4.40 0.78
N ALA A 147 -7.37 4.17 2.07
CA ALA A 147 -6.95 5.08 3.13
C ALA A 147 -5.41 5.18 3.21
N VAL A 148 -4.69 4.06 3.09
CA VAL A 148 -3.23 4.03 3.08
C VAL A 148 -2.69 4.76 1.86
N ALA A 149 -3.24 4.53 0.67
CA ALA A 149 -2.85 5.25 -0.54
C ALA A 149 -3.03 6.76 -0.39
N ALA A 150 -4.17 7.20 0.17
CA ALA A 150 -4.45 8.61 0.43
C ALA A 150 -3.51 9.24 1.49
N ALA A 151 -3.06 8.46 2.49
CA ALA A 151 -2.21 8.96 3.57
C ALA A 151 -0.71 8.88 3.28
N VAL A 152 -0.28 7.93 2.44
CA VAL A 152 1.14 7.65 2.15
C VAL A 152 1.61 8.41 0.91
N LEU A 153 0.72 8.77 -0.01
CA LEU A 153 1.10 9.52 -1.20
C LEU A 153 0.91 11.02 -0.96
N PRO A 154 1.98 11.80 -0.67
CA PRO A 154 1.97 13.16 -1.17
C PRO A 154 1.72 13.08 -2.68
N GLU A 155 0.94 14.03 -3.23
CA GLU A 155 0.99 14.32 -4.67
C GLU A 155 2.46 14.27 -5.10
N PRO A 156 2.88 13.32 -5.98
CA PRO A 156 4.28 13.12 -6.23
C PRO A 156 4.74 14.31 -7.05
N ALA A 157 5.32 15.30 -6.37
CA ALA A 157 5.89 16.48 -7.01
C ALA A 157 6.97 16.10 -8.04
N ASP A 158 7.47 14.85 -8.04
CA ASP A 158 8.32 14.30 -9.09
C ASP A 158 8.21 12.76 -9.19
N ARG A 159 7.11 12.25 -9.76
CA ARG A 159 6.94 10.80 -10.05
C ARG A 159 8.09 10.24 -10.90
N ALA A 160 8.79 11.07 -11.66
CA ALA A 160 9.96 10.64 -12.41
C ALA A 160 11.17 10.37 -11.50
N ALA A 161 11.34 11.14 -10.42
CA ALA A 161 12.37 10.87 -9.41
C ALA A 161 12.14 9.53 -8.70
N ASP A 162 10.88 9.16 -8.42
CA ASP A 162 10.55 7.87 -7.82
C ASP A 162 10.91 6.70 -8.74
N TRP A 163 10.63 6.81 -10.04
CA TRP A 163 11.01 5.80 -11.03
C TRP A 163 12.53 5.67 -11.18
N ARG A 164 13.29 6.77 -11.09
CA ARG A 164 14.77 6.71 -11.04
C ARG A 164 15.26 6.00 -9.79
N ALA A 165 14.70 6.34 -8.62
CA ALA A 165 15.07 5.69 -7.37
C ALA A 165 14.78 4.18 -7.38
N ALA A 166 13.69 3.76 -8.04
CA ALA A 166 13.38 2.35 -8.24
C ALA A 166 14.42 1.67 -9.16
N ALA A 167 14.83 2.32 -10.25
CA ALA A 167 15.87 1.79 -11.14
C ALA A 167 17.21 1.63 -10.41
N ASP A 168 17.62 2.63 -9.62
CA ASP A 168 18.85 2.61 -8.82
C ASP A 168 18.82 1.49 -7.77
N LEU A 169 17.65 1.23 -7.16
CA LEU A 169 17.48 0.13 -6.22
C LEU A 169 17.67 -1.24 -6.89
N VAL A 170 17.07 -1.45 -8.07
CA VAL A 170 17.22 -2.71 -8.82
C VAL A 170 18.69 -2.92 -9.22
N GLU A 171 19.36 -1.86 -9.64
CA GLU A 171 20.79 -1.88 -9.97
C GLU A 171 21.66 -2.24 -8.74
N ALA A 172 21.44 -1.57 -7.61
CA ALA A 172 22.15 -1.87 -6.36
C ALA A 172 21.90 -3.31 -5.87
N MET A 173 20.67 -3.81 -6.02
CA MET A 173 20.35 -5.20 -5.73
C MET A 173 21.10 -6.17 -6.64
N ASN A 174 21.34 -5.81 -7.91
CA ASN A 174 22.01 -6.69 -8.87
C ASN A 174 23.55 -6.69 -8.74
N GLU A 175 24.16 -5.56 -8.35
CA GLU A 175 25.61 -5.45 -8.11
C GLU A 175 26.13 -6.39 -7.02
N GLY A 176 25.28 -6.79 -6.07
CA GLY A 176 25.62 -7.76 -5.03
C GLY A 176 25.72 -9.21 -5.53
N TYR A 177 25.05 -9.56 -6.62
CA TYR A 177 24.87 -10.96 -7.06
C TYR A 177 25.73 -11.38 -8.25
N SER A 178 26.34 -10.44 -8.98
CA SER A 178 27.10 -10.69 -10.22
C SER A 178 28.47 -11.39 -10.00
N ARG A 179 28.84 -11.73 -8.76
CA ARG A 179 30.18 -12.30 -8.46
C ARG A 179 30.26 -13.82 -8.58
N THR A 180 29.15 -14.53 -8.66
CA THR A 180 29.15 -16.00 -8.75
C THR A 180 28.51 -16.42 -10.06
N GLY A 181 29.31 -16.97 -10.99
CA GLY A 181 28.88 -17.43 -12.31
C GLY A 181 27.94 -18.64 -12.28
N CYS A 182 26.76 -18.49 -11.69
CA CYS A 182 25.69 -19.47 -11.70
C CYS A 182 24.71 -19.15 -12.84
N THR A 183 24.20 -20.18 -13.53
CA THR A 183 23.26 -20.03 -14.65
C THR A 183 21.93 -19.38 -14.23
N SER A 184 21.51 -19.52 -12.97
CA SER A 184 20.35 -18.82 -12.42
C SER A 184 20.61 -17.33 -12.15
N CYS A 185 21.88 -16.92 -12.01
CA CYS A 185 22.25 -15.51 -11.92
C CYS A 185 22.05 -14.80 -13.27
N ALA A 186 22.31 -15.47 -14.40
CA ALA A 186 22.09 -14.87 -15.73
C ALA A 186 20.61 -14.54 -16.00
N ALA A 187 19.70 -15.49 -15.76
CA ALA A 187 18.26 -15.23 -15.93
C ALA A 187 17.72 -14.16 -14.96
N ARG A 188 18.32 -14.04 -13.77
CA ARG A 188 18.00 -13.00 -12.80
C ARG A 188 18.55 -11.63 -13.22
N GLU A 189 19.74 -11.60 -13.79
CA GLU A 189 20.37 -10.40 -14.34
C GLU A 189 19.56 -9.85 -15.51
N ASP A 190 19.13 -10.72 -16.44
CA ASP A 190 18.23 -10.33 -17.55
C ASP A 190 16.90 -9.74 -17.04
N ALA A 191 16.33 -10.33 -15.99
CA ALA A 191 15.10 -9.82 -15.38
C ALA A 191 15.31 -8.49 -14.65
N ALA A 192 16.43 -8.33 -13.93
CA ALA A 192 16.79 -7.10 -13.25
C ALA A 192 17.06 -5.96 -14.25
N ASP A 193 17.75 -6.26 -15.35
CA ASP A 193 17.98 -5.32 -16.45
C ASP A 193 16.65 -4.88 -17.09
N GLY A 194 15.75 -5.83 -17.35
CA GLY A 194 14.41 -5.51 -17.87
C GLY A 194 13.60 -4.60 -16.94
N LEU A 195 13.68 -4.82 -15.63
CA LEU A 195 13.02 -3.97 -14.62
C LEU A 195 13.66 -2.58 -14.55
N ARG A 196 14.99 -2.51 -14.55
CA ARG A 196 15.74 -1.23 -14.54
C ARG A 196 15.42 -0.40 -15.77
N ASP A 197 15.43 -1.01 -16.95
CA ASP A 197 15.16 -0.33 -18.22
C ASP A 197 13.71 0.15 -18.31
N THR A 198 12.77 -0.64 -17.77
CA THR A 198 11.36 -0.23 -17.65
C THR A 198 11.22 0.97 -16.72
N ALA A 199 11.84 0.95 -15.53
CA ALA A 199 11.78 2.04 -14.59
C ALA A 199 12.39 3.34 -15.16
N ARG A 200 13.54 3.25 -15.85
CA ARG A 200 14.14 4.41 -16.55
C ARG A 200 13.22 4.99 -17.63
N ARG A 201 12.61 4.13 -18.45
CA ARG A 201 11.65 4.57 -19.46
C ARG A 201 10.45 5.30 -18.84
N MET A 202 9.89 4.75 -17.77
CA MET A 202 8.78 5.40 -17.05
C MET A 202 9.18 6.76 -16.46
N ALA A 203 10.42 6.90 -15.98
CA ALA A 203 10.94 8.18 -15.52
C ALA A 203 11.04 9.22 -16.65
N ASP A 204 11.53 8.80 -17.82
CA ASP A 204 11.66 9.66 -18.99
C ASP A 204 10.29 10.07 -19.54
N ASP A 205 9.35 9.14 -19.65
CA ASP A 205 7.98 9.39 -20.09
C ASP A 205 7.26 10.36 -19.15
N THR A 206 7.49 10.23 -17.84
CA THR A 206 6.92 11.13 -16.82
C THR A 206 7.52 12.54 -16.92
N GLN A 207 8.80 12.67 -17.30
CA GLN A 207 9.46 13.97 -17.49
C GLN A 207 9.07 14.69 -18.78
N GLN A 208 8.69 13.96 -19.83
CA GLN A 208 8.37 14.54 -21.14
C GLN A 208 7.00 15.22 -21.21
N GLY A 209 6.19 15.10 -20.15
CA GLY A 209 5.38 16.23 -19.66
C GLY A 209 4.41 16.90 -20.65
N ASP A 210 3.85 16.17 -21.61
CA ASP A 210 2.57 16.56 -22.20
C ASP A 210 1.49 15.58 -21.72
N PRO A 211 0.67 15.95 -20.71
CA PRO A 211 -0.39 15.09 -20.21
C PRO A 211 -1.44 14.73 -21.28
N THR A 212 -1.43 15.41 -22.44
CA THR A 212 -2.26 15.05 -23.59
C THR A 212 -1.63 13.96 -24.49
N SER A 213 -0.36 13.60 -24.26
CA SER A 213 0.37 12.58 -25.03
C SER A 213 0.04 11.13 -24.63
N HIS A 214 -0.68 10.91 -23.53
CA HIS A 214 -1.04 9.56 -23.05
C HIS A 214 -2.45 9.14 -23.41
N GLN A 215 -3.12 9.87 -24.30
CA GLN A 215 -4.40 9.43 -24.81
C GLN A 215 -4.19 8.19 -25.67
N PRO A 216 -4.86 7.06 -25.37
CA PRO A 216 -4.68 5.83 -26.13
C PRO A 216 -5.05 6.07 -27.60
N ARG A 217 -4.25 5.56 -28.53
CA ARG A 217 -4.46 5.75 -29.98
C ARG A 217 -4.39 4.42 -30.72
N ARG A 218 -5.28 4.26 -31.70
CA ARG A 218 -5.28 3.13 -32.62
C ARG A 218 -3.92 2.98 -33.31
N GLY A 219 -3.30 1.82 -33.19
CA GLY A 219 -2.07 1.46 -33.87
C GLY A 219 -0.80 2.12 -33.32
N ASP A 220 -0.88 2.78 -32.17
CA ASP A 220 0.31 3.28 -31.50
C ASP A 220 1.25 2.15 -31.05
N GLU A 221 2.39 2.52 -30.47
CA GLU A 221 3.40 1.55 -30.04
C GLU A 221 2.89 0.64 -28.93
N PHE A 222 2.07 1.16 -28.03
CA PHE A 222 1.54 0.41 -26.90
C PHE A 222 0.48 -0.61 -27.34
N GLU A 223 -0.45 -0.26 -28.25
CA GLU A 223 -1.39 -1.23 -28.82
C GLU A 223 -0.64 -2.35 -29.54
N ARG A 224 0.40 -2.01 -30.31
CA ARG A 224 1.23 -3.00 -31.01
C ARG A 224 1.96 -3.92 -30.03
N TRP A 225 2.49 -3.38 -28.94
CA TRP A 225 3.13 -4.15 -27.89
C TRP A 225 2.12 -5.09 -27.19
N LEU A 226 0.97 -4.60 -26.76
CA LEU A 226 -0.09 -5.42 -26.14
C LEU A 226 -0.53 -6.56 -27.07
N LYS A 227 -0.72 -6.26 -28.35
CA LYS A 227 -1.05 -7.27 -29.35
C LYS A 227 0.06 -8.33 -29.47
N SER A 228 1.32 -7.92 -29.50
CA SER A 228 2.46 -8.86 -29.54
C SER A 228 2.48 -9.77 -28.33
N GLN A 229 2.30 -9.23 -27.12
CA GLN A 229 2.24 -10.02 -25.88
C GLN A 229 1.09 -11.02 -25.92
N ARG A 230 -0.10 -10.58 -26.32
CA ARG A 230 -1.25 -11.47 -26.47
C ARG A 230 -0.96 -12.58 -27.48
N ASP A 231 -0.41 -12.25 -28.64
CA ASP A 231 -0.16 -13.22 -29.71
C ASP A 231 0.91 -14.26 -29.30
N GLU A 232 1.93 -13.86 -28.53
CA GLU A 232 2.95 -14.76 -27.96
C GLU A 232 2.36 -15.77 -26.96
N HIS A 233 1.37 -15.37 -26.19
CA HIS A 233 0.70 -16.21 -25.20
C HIS A 233 -0.50 -17.01 -25.74
N ARG A 234 -0.71 -17.06 -27.05
CA ARG A 234 -1.87 -17.76 -27.66
C ARG A 234 -2.01 -19.22 -27.24
N ASP A 235 -0.91 -19.94 -27.14
CA ASP A 235 -0.92 -21.39 -26.95
C ASP A 235 -0.56 -21.83 -25.53
N THR A 236 -0.39 -20.89 -24.57
CA THR A 236 0.07 -21.23 -23.21
C THR A 236 -1.02 -21.83 -22.31
N GLY A 237 -2.30 -21.73 -22.69
CA GLY A 237 -3.43 -22.36 -21.97
C GLY A 237 -3.68 -21.87 -20.53
N ASN A 238 -2.94 -20.88 -20.06
CA ASN A 238 -2.89 -20.44 -18.66
C ASN A 238 -3.78 -19.21 -18.37
N GLY A 239 -4.75 -18.89 -19.23
CA GLY A 239 -5.65 -17.73 -19.06
C GLY A 239 -5.01 -16.35 -19.27
N VAL A 240 -3.68 -16.29 -19.40
CA VAL A 240 -2.93 -15.06 -19.69
C VAL A 240 -3.37 -14.46 -21.03
N TRP A 241 -3.58 -15.31 -22.04
CA TRP A 241 -4.09 -14.88 -23.35
C TRP A 241 -5.40 -14.08 -23.24
N THR A 242 -6.38 -14.62 -22.53
CA THR A 242 -7.70 -13.97 -22.35
C THR A 242 -7.57 -12.65 -21.61
N THR A 243 -6.68 -12.58 -20.61
CA THR A 243 -6.42 -11.34 -19.87
C THR A 243 -5.84 -10.26 -20.78
N LEU A 244 -4.85 -10.61 -21.60
CA LEU A 244 -4.23 -9.70 -22.56
C LEU A 244 -5.19 -9.31 -23.69
N ASP A 245 -6.07 -10.21 -24.12
CA ASP A 245 -7.11 -9.92 -25.13
C ASP A 245 -8.13 -8.92 -24.59
N ASN A 246 -8.64 -9.13 -23.38
CA ASN A 246 -9.56 -8.19 -22.72
C ASN A 246 -8.91 -6.82 -22.48
N LEU A 247 -7.64 -6.80 -22.05
CA LEU A 247 -6.90 -5.55 -21.84
C LEU A 247 -6.69 -4.81 -23.16
N LEU A 248 -6.38 -5.52 -24.24
CA LEU A 248 -6.29 -4.95 -25.57
C LEU A 248 -7.63 -4.35 -25.98
N ASP A 249 -8.75 -5.07 -25.82
CA ASP A 249 -10.09 -4.57 -26.15
C ASP A 249 -10.50 -3.34 -25.33
N GLN A 250 -10.15 -3.30 -24.04
CA GLN A 250 -10.37 -2.11 -23.22
C GLN A 250 -9.53 -0.93 -23.69
N TYR A 251 -8.23 -1.12 -23.93
CA TYR A 251 -7.36 -0.09 -24.50
C TYR A 251 -7.95 0.45 -25.80
N ARG A 252 -8.43 -0.47 -26.63
CA ARG A 252 -9.05 -0.19 -27.90
C ARG A 252 -10.31 0.66 -27.75
N LEU A 253 -11.14 0.37 -26.77
CA LEU A 253 -12.36 1.13 -26.49
C LEU A 253 -12.04 2.57 -26.06
N HIS A 254 -11.06 2.75 -25.18
CA HIS A 254 -10.58 4.09 -24.79
C HIS A 254 -10.01 4.87 -25.98
N ALA A 255 -9.26 4.21 -26.86
CA ALA A 255 -8.71 4.85 -28.06
C ALA A 255 -9.79 5.33 -29.03
N ASP A 256 -10.86 4.54 -29.23
CA ASP A 256 -11.96 4.91 -30.13
C ASP A 256 -12.84 6.03 -29.56
N THR A 257 -12.95 6.11 -28.24
CA THR A 257 -13.75 7.14 -27.55
C THR A 257 -12.97 8.40 -27.24
N GLY A 258 -11.64 8.35 -27.33
CA GLY A 258 -10.77 9.44 -26.87
C GLY A 258 -10.80 9.60 -25.35
N THR A 259 -11.23 8.60 -24.60
CA THR A 259 -11.27 8.68 -23.14
C THR A 259 -9.89 8.32 -22.56
N PRO A 260 -9.30 9.13 -21.67
CA PRO A 260 -8.04 8.81 -21.00
C PRO A 260 -8.08 7.44 -20.30
N LEU A 261 -6.94 6.75 -20.24
CA LEU A 261 -6.83 5.52 -19.45
C LEU A 261 -7.02 5.86 -17.96
N GLY A 262 -7.99 5.21 -17.32
CA GLY A 262 -8.38 5.48 -15.93
C GLY A 262 -9.70 6.24 -15.78
N GLU A 263 -10.20 6.87 -16.86
CA GLU A 263 -11.57 7.37 -16.89
C GLU A 263 -12.55 6.27 -17.33
N HIS A 264 -13.78 6.30 -16.83
CA HIS A 264 -14.76 5.28 -17.20
C HIS A 264 -15.23 5.46 -18.65
N VAL A 265 -15.15 4.41 -19.46
CA VAL A 265 -15.78 4.38 -20.78
C VAL A 265 -17.09 3.62 -20.71
N CYS A 266 -18.21 4.31 -20.90
CA CYS A 266 -19.50 3.65 -21.05
C CYS A 266 -19.53 2.87 -22.38
N GLU A 267 -19.65 1.55 -22.30
CA GLU A 267 -19.91 0.69 -23.47
C GLU A 267 -21.37 0.79 -23.96
N GLY A 268 -22.23 1.49 -23.21
CA GLY A 268 -23.65 1.66 -23.51
C GLY A 268 -23.88 2.36 -24.84
N ARG A 269 -24.38 1.61 -25.83
CA ARG A 269 -24.81 2.15 -27.14
C ARG A 269 -26.15 2.88 -27.07
N VAL A 270 -26.88 2.73 -25.96
CA VAL A 270 -28.24 3.24 -25.76
C VAL A 270 -28.32 3.92 -24.39
N ALA A 271 -29.05 5.04 -24.30
CA ALA A 271 -29.35 5.68 -23.04
C ALA A 271 -30.12 4.71 -22.12
N GLY A 272 -29.60 4.45 -20.92
CA GLY A 272 -30.14 3.51 -19.93
C GLY A 272 -29.31 2.25 -19.68
N ASP A 273 -28.30 1.95 -20.51
CA ASP A 273 -27.42 0.77 -20.31
C ASP A 273 -26.20 1.07 -19.40
N CYS A 274 -25.93 2.34 -19.10
CA CYS A 274 -24.81 2.79 -18.28
C CYS A 274 -25.29 3.88 -17.31
N GLU A 275 -25.07 3.71 -16.00
CA GLU A 275 -25.46 4.70 -14.97
C GLU A 275 -24.87 6.10 -15.24
N CYS A 276 -23.75 6.20 -15.98
CA CYS A 276 -23.15 7.49 -16.29
C CYS A 276 -23.96 8.32 -17.31
N LEU A 277 -24.87 7.71 -18.07
CA LEU A 277 -25.82 8.42 -18.93
C LEU A 277 -27.08 8.86 -18.18
N GLU A 278 -27.29 8.38 -16.95
CA GLU A 278 -28.46 8.70 -16.13
C GLU A 278 -28.24 9.90 -15.21
N GLN A 279 -27.00 10.39 -15.07
CA GLN A 279 -26.76 11.65 -14.37
C GLN A 279 -27.19 12.83 -15.26
N PRO A 280 -28.20 13.61 -14.85
CA PRO A 280 -28.56 14.83 -15.58
C PRO A 280 -27.37 15.78 -15.52
N ALA A 281 -26.91 16.27 -16.68
CA ALA A 281 -25.85 17.27 -16.76
C ALA A 281 -26.18 18.43 -15.79
N ALA A 282 -25.47 18.48 -14.66
CA ALA A 282 -25.79 19.34 -13.52
C ALA A 282 -25.52 20.84 -13.77
N GLY A 283 -25.51 21.28 -15.04
CA GLY A 283 -25.13 22.64 -15.45
C GLY A 283 -26.13 23.35 -16.36
N ALA A 284 -27.27 22.76 -16.71
CA ALA A 284 -28.31 23.49 -17.46
C ALA A 284 -29.14 24.36 -16.49
N GLN A 285 -28.50 25.40 -15.95
CA GLN A 285 -29.14 26.44 -15.15
C GLN A 285 -30.14 27.18 -16.04
N GLN A 286 -31.44 26.97 -15.77
CA GLN A 286 -32.54 27.66 -16.44
C GLN A 286 -32.56 29.15 -16.01
N ASP A 287 -31.78 29.96 -16.70
CA ASP A 287 -31.97 31.42 -16.73
C ASP A 287 -33.24 31.74 -17.51
N GLY A 288 -34.37 31.78 -16.82
CA GLY A 288 -35.58 32.35 -17.40
C GLY A 288 -36.86 31.97 -16.68
N ALA A 289 -37.25 32.78 -15.68
CA ALA A 289 -38.60 33.32 -15.54
C ALA A 289 -38.80 33.94 -14.14
N GLN A 290 -38.48 35.23 -14.02
CA GLN A 290 -39.25 36.13 -13.16
C GLN A 290 -39.57 37.38 -13.98
N GLN A 291 -40.80 37.40 -14.53
CA GLN A 291 -41.54 38.60 -14.92
C GLN A 291 -42.75 38.70 -14.01
#